data_AF-A0A7Y0XUL9-F1
#
_entry.id   AF-A0A7Y0XUL9-F1
#
_cell.length_a   1.000
_cell.length_b   1.000
_cell.length_c   1.000
_cell.angle_alpha   90.00
_cell.angle_beta   90.00
_cell.angle_gamma   90.00
#
_symmetry.space_group_name_H-M   'P 1'
#
loop_
_entity.id
_entity.type
_entity.pdbx_description
1 polymer ?
#
loop_
_entity_poly.entity_id
_entity_poly.type
_entity_poly.pdbx_seq_one_letter_code
_entity_poly.pdbx_strand_id
1 'polypeptide(L)'
;MLLSFPNWFIHISSALEWGIGAALIFRYGTLTGKRNIRLFGLAMLPHWIGSFFVLGYHLSTDSIPLLLDLSEVINFFGSISLLWATLNLLKTTGKSPAAVYGAACIAIIFTGKPQSYMGADIFDTILQLSSVVYLTFLVLLLVLFRRDRTIFSALTVAGFWFVLVFISVTVYCIYLATVVRGYPTLSHDDLLHGLAESLLTVSNLMIAIGAHRKIREFEAGLMLKGQ
;
A
#
# COMPACT_ATOMS: atom_id res chain seq x y z
N MET A 1 27.26 -4.20 -5.65
CA MET A 1 25.82 -4.13 -5.34
C MET A 1 25.71 -3.85 -3.86
N LEU A 2 24.91 -2.86 -3.45
CA LEU A 2 24.72 -2.51 -2.04
C LEU A 2 23.86 -3.56 -1.32
N LEU A 3 22.88 -4.13 -2.04
CA LEU A 3 22.03 -5.20 -1.53
C LEU A 3 22.64 -6.58 -1.79
N SER A 4 22.60 -7.42 -0.77
CA SER A 4 22.83 -8.85 -0.88
C SER A 4 21.76 -9.55 -1.75
N PHE A 5 22.09 -10.75 -2.23
CA PHE A 5 21.17 -11.59 -3.02
C PHE A 5 19.83 -11.89 -2.30
N PRO A 6 19.81 -12.22 -0.98
CA PRO A 6 18.55 -12.37 -0.25
C PRO A 6 17.69 -11.10 -0.28
N ASN A 7 18.29 -9.92 -0.11
CA ASN A 7 17.53 -8.67 -0.15
C ASN A 7 16.94 -8.39 -1.54
N TRP A 8 17.69 -8.67 -2.60
CA TRP A 8 17.15 -8.61 -3.97
C TRP A 8 15.95 -9.54 -4.17
N PHE A 9 16.01 -10.75 -3.62
CA PHE A 9 14.89 -11.69 -3.69
C PHE A 9 13.65 -11.13 -3.00
N ILE A 10 13.79 -10.55 -1.79
CA ILE A 10 12.68 -9.97 -1.05
C ILE A 10 12.08 -8.78 -1.83
N HIS A 11 12.89 -7.87 -2.36
CA HIS A 11 12.45 -6.72 -3.18
C HIS A 11 11.66 -7.13 -4.41
N ILE A 12 12.15 -8.13 -5.16
CA ILE A 12 11.44 -8.63 -6.33
C ILE A 12 10.16 -9.34 -5.90
N SER A 13 10.19 -10.11 -4.81
CA SER A 13 9.01 -10.81 -4.27
C SER A 13 7.94 -9.82 -3.83
N SER A 14 8.29 -8.78 -3.07
CA SER A 14 7.35 -7.78 -2.57
C SER A 14 6.64 -7.06 -3.73
N ALA A 15 7.37 -6.69 -4.79
CA ALA A 15 6.81 -6.11 -6.01
C ALA A 15 5.85 -7.07 -6.73
N LEU A 16 6.23 -8.35 -6.88
CA LEU A 16 5.40 -9.37 -7.53
C LEU A 16 4.13 -9.67 -6.72
N GLU A 17 4.24 -9.79 -5.40
CA GLU A 17 3.13 -10.07 -4.49
C GLU A 17 2.06 -8.98 -4.54
N TRP A 18 2.48 -7.71 -4.60
CA TRP A 18 1.55 -6.60 -4.79
C TRP A 18 0.81 -6.71 -6.14
N GLY A 19 1.55 -6.98 -7.22
CA GLY A 19 0.98 -7.22 -8.55
C GLY A 19 -0.01 -8.38 -8.58
N ILE A 20 0.32 -9.49 -7.91
CA ILE A 20 -0.57 -10.65 -7.74
C ILE A 20 -1.81 -10.27 -6.95
N GLY A 21 -1.67 -9.51 -5.86
CA GLY A 21 -2.79 -9.00 -5.08
C GLY A 21 -3.74 -8.15 -5.92
N ALA A 22 -3.21 -7.24 -6.72
CA ALA A 22 -3.97 -6.41 -7.66
C ALA A 22 -4.73 -7.27 -8.70
N ALA A 23 -4.03 -8.23 -9.31
CA ALA A 23 -4.62 -9.16 -10.28
C ALA A 23 -5.73 -10.04 -9.68
N LEU A 24 -5.55 -10.51 -8.45
CA LEU A 24 -6.56 -11.30 -7.73
C LEU A 24 -7.80 -10.48 -7.41
N ILE A 25 -7.65 -9.23 -6.94
CA ILE A 25 -8.81 -8.35 -6.69
C ILE A 25 -9.53 -8.02 -8.01
N PHE A 26 -8.78 -7.76 -9.09
CA PHE A 26 -9.35 -7.57 -10.42
C PHE A 26 -10.15 -8.79 -10.90
N ARG A 27 -9.57 -10.00 -10.75
CA ARG A 27 -10.22 -11.27 -11.08
C ARG A 27 -11.48 -11.46 -10.24
N TYR A 28 -11.43 -11.19 -8.94
CA TYR A 28 -12.59 -11.29 -8.06
C TYR A 28 -13.73 -10.36 -8.50
N GLY A 29 -13.43 -9.11 -8.83
CA GLY A 29 -14.41 -8.17 -9.39
C GLY A 29 -15.00 -8.62 -10.73
N THR A 30 -14.22 -9.33 -11.53
CA THR A 30 -14.67 -9.90 -12.81
C THR A 30 -15.60 -11.09 -12.60
N LEU A 31 -15.22 -12.05 -11.74
CA LEU A 31 -16.03 -13.23 -11.41
C LEU A 31 -17.37 -12.87 -10.77
N THR A 32 -17.40 -11.85 -9.93
CA THR A 32 -18.62 -11.39 -9.24
C THR A 32 -19.46 -10.41 -10.07
N GLY A 33 -18.99 -10.01 -11.26
CA GLY A 33 -19.64 -8.96 -12.07
C GLY A 33 -19.59 -7.56 -11.45
N LYS A 34 -18.85 -7.35 -10.35
CA LYS A 34 -18.78 -6.08 -9.62
C LYS A 34 -17.70 -5.16 -10.21
N ARG A 35 -18.09 -4.30 -11.15
CA ARG A 35 -17.20 -3.31 -11.81
C ARG A 35 -16.33 -2.50 -10.84
N ASN A 36 -16.89 -2.06 -9.70
CA ASN A 36 -16.14 -1.22 -8.75
C ASN A 36 -15.02 -1.99 -8.03
N ILE A 37 -15.17 -3.30 -7.81
CA ILE A 37 -14.10 -4.15 -7.27
C ILE A 37 -13.00 -4.34 -8.32
N ARG A 38 -13.39 -4.52 -9.58
CA ARG A 38 -12.45 -4.61 -10.70
C ARG A 38 -11.62 -3.32 -10.84
N LEU A 39 -12.27 -2.16 -10.72
CA LEU A 39 -11.60 -0.85 -10.70
C LEU A 39 -10.65 -0.69 -9.51
N PHE A 40 -10.98 -1.25 -8.34
CA PHE A 40 -10.08 -1.24 -7.19
C PHE A 40 -8.78 -2.02 -7.49
N GLY A 41 -8.85 -3.18 -8.15
CA GLY A 41 -7.65 -3.90 -8.58
C GLY A 41 -6.77 -3.09 -9.54
N LEU A 42 -7.38 -2.33 -10.46
CA LEU A 42 -6.63 -1.42 -11.35
C LEU A 42 -6.04 -0.22 -10.60
N ALA A 43 -6.73 0.29 -9.57
CA ALA A 43 -6.27 1.41 -8.76
C ALA A 43 -5.01 1.08 -7.93
N MET A 44 -4.65 -0.19 -7.80
CA MET A 44 -3.38 -0.62 -7.19
C MET A 44 -2.17 -0.51 -8.13
N LEU A 45 -2.38 -0.37 -9.44
CA LEU A 45 -1.31 -0.40 -10.44
C LEU A 45 -0.30 0.76 -10.31
N PRO A 46 -0.66 2.00 -9.95
CA PRO A 46 0.36 3.04 -9.79
C PRO A 46 1.38 2.67 -8.71
N HIS A 47 0.97 2.16 -7.55
CA HIS A 47 1.91 1.66 -6.53
C HIS A 47 2.81 0.53 -7.06
N TRP A 48 2.25 -0.35 -7.89
CA TRP A 48 3.03 -1.40 -8.52
C TRP A 48 4.09 -0.82 -9.47
N ILE A 49 3.71 0.16 -10.30
CA ILE A 49 4.63 0.88 -11.18
C ILE A 49 5.74 1.56 -10.37
N GLY A 50 5.38 2.22 -9.26
CA GLY A 50 6.33 2.85 -8.34
C GLY A 50 7.40 1.88 -7.82
N SER A 51 7.04 0.61 -7.56
CA SER A 51 8.01 -0.40 -7.10
C SER A 51 9.14 -0.67 -8.11
N PHE A 52 8.86 -0.58 -9.42
CA PHE A 52 9.89 -0.77 -10.45
C PHE A 52 10.90 0.39 -10.48
N PHE A 53 10.50 1.59 -10.08
CA PHE A 53 11.43 2.71 -9.93
C PHE A 53 12.36 2.50 -8.73
N VAL A 54 11.87 1.94 -7.61
CA VAL A 54 12.72 1.55 -6.47
C VAL A 54 13.69 0.43 -6.85
N LEU A 55 13.21 -0.59 -7.58
CA LEU A 55 14.08 -1.63 -8.12
C LEU A 55 15.15 -1.05 -9.06
N GLY A 56 14.77 -0.09 -9.91
CA GLY A 56 15.70 0.63 -10.77
C GLY A 56 16.75 1.43 -10.00
N TYR A 57 16.35 2.08 -8.91
CA TYR A 57 17.26 2.77 -8.00
C TYR A 57 18.33 1.83 -7.43
N HIS A 58 17.91 0.68 -6.89
CA HIS A 58 18.85 -0.32 -6.38
C HIS A 58 19.70 -0.99 -7.47
N LEU A 59 19.15 -1.17 -8.66
CA LEU A 59 19.90 -1.66 -9.82
C LEU A 59 21.01 -0.69 -10.21
N SER A 60 20.77 0.61 -10.06
CA SER A 60 21.76 1.67 -10.27
C SER A 60 22.79 1.79 -9.12
N THR A 61 22.81 0.84 -8.18
CA THR A 61 23.62 0.92 -6.95
C THR A 61 23.38 2.22 -6.20
N ASP A 62 22.12 2.63 -6.13
CA ASP A 62 21.65 3.80 -5.39
C ASP A 62 22.21 5.15 -5.91
N SER A 63 22.70 5.18 -7.16
CA SER A 63 23.38 6.34 -7.76
C SER A 63 22.46 7.32 -8.48
N ILE A 64 21.19 6.97 -8.73
CA ILE A 64 20.22 7.80 -9.46
C ILE A 64 19.03 8.16 -8.54
N PRO A 65 19.14 9.17 -7.65
CA PRO A 65 18.09 9.55 -6.71
C PRO A 65 16.75 9.89 -7.37
N LEU A 66 16.77 10.42 -8.60
CA LEU A 66 15.56 10.73 -9.38
C LEU A 66 14.61 9.53 -9.52
N LEU A 67 15.11 8.29 -9.53
CA LEU A 67 14.25 7.11 -9.59
C LEU A 67 13.42 6.96 -8.30
N LEU A 68 14.01 7.28 -7.15
CA LEU A 68 13.29 7.27 -5.87
C LEU A 68 12.22 8.39 -5.86
N ASP A 69 12.58 9.61 -6.27
CA ASP A 69 11.66 10.75 -6.38
C ASP A 69 10.45 10.43 -7.29
N LEU A 70 10.71 9.80 -8.45
CA LEU A 70 9.64 9.36 -9.36
C LEU A 70 8.75 8.29 -8.74
N SER A 71 9.32 7.36 -7.97
CA SER A 71 8.55 6.36 -7.22
C SER A 71 7.59 7.04 -6.24
N GLU A 72 8.06 8.04 -5.49
CA GLU A 72 7.25 8.78 -4.52
C GLU A 72 6.08 9.50 -5.19
N VAL A 73 6.33 10.18 -6.31
CA VAL A 73 5.28 10.85 -7.09
C VAL A 73 4.24 9.85 -7.60
N ILE A 74 4.68 8.72 -8.16
CA ILE A 74 3.78 7.68 -8.67
C ILE A 74 2.98 7.04 -7.52
N ASN A 75 3.60 6.85 -6.35
CA ASN A 75 2.94 6.34 -5.16
C ASN A 75 1.91 7.33 -4.61
N PHE A 76 2.15 8.64 -4.71
CA PHE A 76 1.14 9.65 -4.39
C PHE A 76 -0.12 9.48 -5.27
N PHE A 77 0.04 9.32 -6.58
CA PHE A 77 -1.09 9.01 -7.48
C PHE A 77 -1.73 7.65 -7.19
N GLY A 78 -0.96 6.66 -6.72
CA GLY A 78 -1.45 5.37 -6.24
C GLY A 78 -2.40 5.53 -5.05
N SER A 79 -2.00 6.32 -4.06
CA SER A 79 -2.82 6.60 -2.88
C SER A 79 -4.13 7.30 -3.27
N ILE A 80 -4.07 8.28 -4.19
CA ILE A 80 -5.28 8.94 -4.75
C ILE A 80 -6.18 7.92 -5.44
N SER A 81 -5.61 7.02 -6.25
CA SER A 81 -6.36 6.02 -6.99
C SER A 81 -7.07 5.04 -6.05
N LEU A 82 -6.40 4.55 -5.01
CA LEU A 82 -6.97 3.69 -3.99
C LEU A 82 -8.10 4.38 -3.21
N LEU A 83 -7.89 5.64 -2.83
CA LEU A 83 -8.91 6.46 -2.20
C LEU A 83 -10.14 6.57 -3.11
N TRP A 84 -9.94 6.98 -4.36
CA TRP A 84 -11.02 7.11 -5.35
C TRP A 84 -11.80 5.81 -5.57
N ALA A 85 -11.11 4.66 -5.69
CA ALA A 85 -11.75 3.37 -5.83
C ALA A 85 -12.57 2.98 -4.60
N THR A 86 -12.05 3.26 -3.40
CA THR A 86 -12.75 3.03 -2.13
C THR A 86 -14.01 3.89 -2.02
N LEU A 87 -13.95 5.15 -2.45
CA LEU A 87 -15.11 6.05 -2.49
C LEU A 87 -16.19 5.52 -3.43
N ASN A 88 -15.82 4.99 -4.59
CA ASN A 88 -16.77 4.41 -5.53
C ASN A 88 -17.42 3.12 -4.99
N LEU A 89 -16.68 2.31 -4.24
CA LEU A 89 -17.24 1.16 -3.52
C LEU A 89 -18.19 1.60 -2.40
N LEU A 90 -17.84 2.63 -1.63
CA LEU A 90 -18.70 3.17 -0.57
C LEU A 90 -20.04 3.69 -1.12
N LYS A 91 -20.05 4.33 -2.30
CA LYS A 91 -21.28 4.77 -2.97
C LYS A 91 -22.23 3.60 -3.25
N THR A 92 -21.72 2.40 -3.49
CA THR A 92 -22.57 1.20 -3.68
C THR A 92 -23.16 0.63 -2.40
N THR A 93 -22.76 1.12 -1.22
CA THR A 93 -23.28 0.66 0.09
C THR A 93 -24.51 1.45 0.58
N GLY A 94 -25.00 2.45 -0.16
CA GLY A 94 -26.28 3.14 0.10
C GLY A 94 -26.36 4.05 1.35
N LYS A 95 -25.32 4.13 2.19
CA LYS A 95 -25.30 5.00 3.39
C LYS A 95 -24.44 6.24 3.17
N SER A 96 -24.93 7.42 3.56
CA SER A 96 -24.23 8.70 3.32
C SER A 96 -22.79 8.68 3.86
N PRO A 97 -21.79 9.04 3.04
CA PRO A 97 -20.40 9.13 3.47
C PRO A 97 -20.05 10.48 4.14
N ALA A 98 -20.99 11.43 4.23
CA ALA A 98 -20.78 12.80 4.73
C ALA A 98 -20.22 12.89 6.17
N ALA A 99 -20.78 12.13 7.10
CA ALA A 99 -20.31 12.11 8.50
C ALA A 99 -18.94 11.44 8.67
N VAL A 100 -18.54 10.59 7.70
CA VAL A 100 -17.28 9.86 7.72
C VAL A 100 -16.14 10.70 7.17
N TYR A 101 -16.40 11.55 6.16
CA TYR A 101 -15.42 12.53 5.68
C TYR A 101 -15.01 13.52 6.77
N GLY A 102 -15.95 13.96 7.61
CA GLY A 102 -15.67 14.89 8.71
C GLY A 102 -14.69 14.31 9.74
N ALA A 103 -14.86 13.05 10.13
CA ALA A 103 -13.97 12.39 11.11
C ALA A 103 -12.56 12.11 10.55
N ALA A 104 -12.46 11.71 9.27
CA ALA A 104 -11.18 11.50 8.61
C ALA A 104 -10.38 12.83 8.47
N CYS A 105 -11.05 13.92 8.07
CA CYS A 105 -10.43 15.24 7.96
C CYS A 105 -9.93 15.79 9.31
N ILE A 106 -10.64 15.53 10.42
CA ILE A 106 -10.22 16.00 11.75
C ILE A 106 -8.95 15.28 12.24
N ALA A 107 -8.81 13.98 11.98
CA ALA A 107 -7.60 13.23 12.35
C ALA A 107 -6.36 13.74 11.59
N ILE A 108 -6.53 14.05 10.31
CA ILE A 108 -5.50 14.58 9.39
C ILE A 108 -4.97 15.95 9.85
N ILE A 109 -5.86 16.85 10.29
CA ILE A 109 -5.50 18.20 10.73
C ILE A 109 -4.67 18.16 12.02
N PHE A 110 -4.98 17.25 12.95
CA PHE A 110 -4.25 17.16 14.23
C PHE A 110 -2.87 16.50 14.11
N THR A 111 -2.64 15.64 13.12
CA THR A 111 -1.31 15.05 12.85
C THR A 111 -0.43 15.89 11.92
N GLY A 112 -1.00 16.89 11.23
CA GLY A 112 -0.33 17.68 10.19
C GLY A 112 0.33 18.98 10.66
N LYS A 113 0.84 19.09 11.90
CA LYS A 113 1.67 20.25 12.25
C LYS A 113 3.03 20.14 11.54
N PRO A 114 3.49 21.19 10.83
CA PRO A 114 4.73 21.15 10.08
C PRO A 114 5.91 21.07 11.06
N GLN A 115 6.59 19.92 11.11
CA GLN A 115 7.96 19.84 11.58
C GLN A 115 8.89 19.98 10.36
N SER A 116 8.85 21.15 9.72
CA SER A 116 9.98 21.57 8.88
C SER A 116 11.08 21.96 9.84
N TYR A 117 12.03 21.04 10.06
CA TYR A 117 13.31 21.37 10.68
C TYR A 117 14.43 21.53 9.65
N MET A 118 14.17 21.24 8.36
CA MET A 118 15.11 21.40 7.26
C MET A 118 14.37 21.67 5.95
N GLY A 119 14.37 22.93 5.47
CA GLY A 119 13.92 23.30 4.13
C GLY A 119 12.42 23.09 3.85
N ALA A 120 11.93 23.70 2.78
CA ALA A 120 10.58 23.46 2.28
C ALA A 120 10.69 23.07 0.81
N ASP A 121 11.03 21.80 0.56
CA ASP A 121 11.09 21.26 -0.79
C ASP A 121 9.73 20.68 -1.21
N ILE A 122 9.45 20.75 -2.52
CA ILE A 122 8.18 20.29 -3.12
C ILE A 122 7.91 18.80 -2.78
N PHE A 123 8.97 18.00 -2.63
CA PHE A 123 8.89 16.57 -2.30
C PHE A 123 8.39 16.31 -0.88
N ASP A 124 8.80 17.11 0.11
CA ASP A 124 8.30 16.99 1.49
C ASP A 124 6.77 17.21 1.54
N THR A 125 6.29 18.14 0.73
CA THR A 125 4.86 18.42 0.60
C THR A 125 4.12 17.24 -0.05
N ILE A 126 4.70 16.63 -1.09
CA ILE A 126 4.14 15.46 -1.78
C ILE A 126 4.07 14.26 -0.82
N LEU A 127 5.12 14.00 -0.05
CA LEU A 127 5.17 12.92 0.93
C LEU A 127 4.14 13.11 2.04
N GLN A 128 4.01 14.32 2.58
CA GLN A 128 3.00 14.63 3.58
C GLN A 128 1.59 14.45 3.03
N LEU A 129 1.32 14.96 1.83
CA LEU A 129 0.02 14.84 1.19
C LEU A 129 -0.31 13.38 0.86
N SER A 130 0.68 12.60 0.40
CA SER A 130 0.55 11.17 0.14
C SER A 130 0.16 10.40 1.40
N SER A 131 0.82 10.69 2.53
CA SER A 131 0.50 10.10 3.83
C SER A 131 -0.94 10.40 4.27
N VAL A 132 -1.38 11.66 4.11
CA VAL A 132 -2.75 12.09 4.41
C VAL A 132 -3.77 11.35 3.54
N VAL A 133 -3.52 11.27 2.23
CA VAL A 133 -4.41 10.57 1.28
C VAL A 133 -4.47 9.08 1.61
N TYR A 134 -3.33 8.45 1.91
CA TYR A 134 -3.27 7.04 2.26
C TYR A 134 -3.99 6.71 3.58
N LEU A 135 -3.81 7.52 4.62
CA LEU A 135 -4.54 7.36 5.89
C LEU A 135 -6.05 7.55 5.70
N THR A 136 -6.45 8.52 4.87
CA THR A 136 -7.87 8.68 4.50
C THR A 136 -8.40 7.43 3.83
N PHE A 137 -7.65 6.89 2.86
CA PHE A 137 -7.97 5.62 2.22
C PHE A 137 -8.16 4.50 3.23
N LEU A 138 -7.23 4.30 4.17
CA LEU A 138 -7.29 3.24 5.18
C LEU A 138 -8.52 3.34 6.08
N VAL A 139 -8.85 4.55 6.56
CA VAL A 139 -10.04 4.80 7.37
C VAL A 139 -11.31 4.49 6.57
N LEU A 140 -11.39 4.95 5.32
CA LEU A 140 -12.55 4.69 4.47
C LEU A 140 -12.66 3.22 4.07
N LEU A 141 -11.54 2.52 3.88
CA LEU A 141 -11.50 1.09 3.64
C LEU A 141 -12.05 0.31 4.85
N LEU A 142 -11.69 0.73 6.07
CA LEU A 142 -12.21 0.13 7.30
C LEU A 142 -13.73 0.38 7.44
N VAL A 143 -14.20 1.57 7.08
CA VAL A 143 -15.64 1.90 7.05
C VAL A 143 -16.35 1.05 6.00
N LEU A 144 -15.80 0.92 4.80
CA LEU A 144 -16.33 0.06 3.75
C LEU A 144 -16.48 -1.38 4.24
N PHE A 145 -15.44 -1.91 4.86
CA PHE A 145 -15.43 -3.25 5.43
C PHE A 145 -16.47 -3.42 6.55
N ARG A 146 -16.67 -2.41 7.39
CA ARG A 146 -17.71 -2.44 8.43
C ARG A 146 -19.12 -2.39 7.85
N ARG A 147 -19.32 -1.72 6.71
CA ARG A 147 -20.62 -1.62 6.03
C ARG A 147 -20.96 -2.87 5.22
N ASP A 148 -19.98 -3.43 4.52
CA ASP A 148 -20.17 -4.60 3.67
C ASP A 148 -18.93 -5.52 3.71
N ARG A 149 -19.05 -6.60 4.50
CA ARG A 149 -18.03 -7.64 4.67
C ARG A 149 -17.92 -8.56 3.44
N THR A 150 -18.80 -8.42 2.45
CA THR A 150 -18.78 -9.25 1.23
C THR A 150 -17.76 -8.74 0.22
N ILE A 151 -17.37 -7.46 0.28
CA ILE A 151 -16.48 -6.84 -0.71
C ILE A 151 -15.03 -7.29 -0.53
N PHE A 152 -14.49 -7.18 0.68
CA PHE A 152 -13.11 -7.55 1.00
C PHE A 152 -13.05 -8.50 2.17
N SER A 153 -12.04 -9.37 2.18
CA SER A 153 -11.74 -10.19 3.35
C SER A 153 -11.15 -9.33 4.47
N ALA A 154 -11.30 -9.78 5.72
CA ALA A 154 -10.64 -9.15 6.87
C ALA A 154 -9.12 -9.09 6.70
N LEU A 155 -8.54 -10.14 6.09
CA LEU A 155 -7.11 -10.27 5.86
C LEU A 155 -6.61 -9.24 4.83
N THR A 156 -7.40 -8.96 3.79
CA THR A 156 -7.07 -7.93 2.80
C THR A 156 -7.01 -6.55 3.43
N VAL A 157 -8.02 -6.20 4.25
CA VAL A 157 -8.07 -4.91 4.96
C VAL A 157 -6.92 -4.82 5.97
N ALA A 158 -6.67 -5.90 6.72
CA ALA A 158 -5.56 -5.95 7.66
C ALA A 158 -4.20 -5.78 6.95
N GLY A 159 -4.01 -6.35 5.75
CA GLY A 159 -2.79 -6.18 4.96
C GLY A 159 -2.52 -4.71 4.61
N PHE A 160 -3.53 -3.99 4.10
CA PHE A 160 -3.39 -2.55 3.84
C PHE A 160 -3.03 -1.76 5.12
N TRP A 161 -3.63 -2.09 6.27
CA TRP A 161 -3.25 -1.45 7.54
C TRP A 161 -1.84 -1.86 8.03
N PHE A 162 -1.39 -3.08 7.71
CA PHE A 162 -0.08 -3.59 8.09
C PHE A 162 1.06 -2.81 7.42
N VAL A 163 0.80 -2.12 6.31
CA VAL A 163 1.76 -1.17 5.71
C VAL A 163 2.20 -0.09 6.71
N LEU A 164 1.34 0.33 7.64
CA LEU A 164 1.75 1.29 8.68
C LEU A 164 2.77 0.69 9.67
N VAL A 165 2.67 -0.63 9.93
CA VAL A 165 3.66 -1.35 10.75
C VAL A 165 4.99 -1.41 10.00
N PHE A 166 4.96 -1.75 8.71
CA PHE A 166 6.13 -1.69 7.84
C PHE A 166 6.78 -0.29 7.89
N ILE A 167 6.03 0.78 7.61
CA ILE A 167 6.56 2.16 7.63
C ILE A 167 7.20 2.49 8.98
N SER A 168 6.53 2.17 10.08
CA SER A 168 7.02 2.46 11.43
C SER A 168 8.33 1.73 11.74
N VAL A 169 8.43 0.46 11.37
CA VAL A 169 9.65 -0.34 11.54
C VAL A 169 10.74 0.14 10.60
N THR A 170 10.43 0.47 9.36
CA THR A 170 11.40 1.00 8.38
C THR A 170 12.02 2.30 8.87
N VAL A 171 11.23 3.25 9.38
CA VAL A 171 11.75 4.50 9.97
C VAL A 171 12.69 4.22 11.13
N TYR A 172 12.34 3.26 11.99
CA TYR A 172 13.22 2.83 13.08
C TYR A 172 14.51 2.17 12.58
N CYS A 173 14.43 1.30 11.57
CA CYS A 173 15.59 0.69 10.91
C CYS A 173 16.50 1.73 10.26
N ILE A 174 15.93 2.76 9.61
CA ILE A 174 16.70 3.89 9.06
C ILE A 174 17.49 4.57 10.18
N TYR A 175 16.83 4.91 11.30
CA TYR A 175 17.50 5.52 12.45
C TYR A 175 18.65 4.66 12.99
N LEU A 176 18.43 3.35 13.15
CA LEU A 176 19.48 2.43 13.61
C LEU A 176 20.65 2.36 12.61
N ALA A 177 20.37 2.30 11.32
CA ALA A 177 21.41 2.23 10.29
C ALA A 177 22.23 3.54 10.25
N THR A 178 21.57 4.69 10.21
CA THR A 178 22.24 5.98 9.96
C THR A 178 22.81 6.63 11.21
N VAL A 179 22.03 6.69 12.29
CA VAL A 179 22.42 7.41 13.51
C VAL A 179 23.23 6.53 14.45
N VAL A 180 22.85 5.25 14.60
CA VAL A 180 23.51 4.34 15.55
C VAL A 180 24.71 3.63 14.92
N ARG A 181 24.57 3.13 13.68
CA ARG A 181 25.63 2.37 12.99
C ARG A 181 26.49 3.21 12.05
N GLY A 182 26.08 4.44 11.72
CA GLY A 182 26.87 5.38 10.90
C GLY A 182 26.84 5.08 9.40
N TYR A 183 25.90 4.27 8.91
CA TYR A 183 25.74 4.03 7.48
C TYR A 183 25.13 5.25 6.77
N PRO A 184 25.46 5.51 5.49
CA PRO A 184 24.88 6.63 4.74
C PRO A 184 23.36 6.54 4.59
N THR A 185 22.85 5.32 4.36
CA THR A 185 21.42 5.02 4.16
C THR A 185 21.10 3.63 4.69
N LEU A 186 19.82 3.30 4.82
CA LEU A 186 19.37 1.95 5.20
C LEU A 186 19.89 0.87 4.23
N SER A 187 20.07 1.19 2.94
CA SER A 187 20.53 0.23 1.94
C SER A 187 21.96 -0.28 2.10
N HIS A 188 22.75 0.37 2.96
CA HIS A 188 24.09 -0.09 3.31
C HIS A 188 24.08 -1.07 4.50
N ASP A 189 22.93 -1.26 5.16
CA ASP A 189 22.74 -2.22 6.24
C ASP A 189 21.81 -3.35 5.79
N ASP A 190 22.41 -4.42 5.26
CA ASP A 190 21.68 -5.55 4.67
C ASP A 190 20.65 -6.16 5.62
N LEU A 191 20.97 -6.28 6.91
CA LEU A 191 20.08 -6.91 7.89
C LEU A 191 18.87 -6.03 8.17
N LEU A 192 19.09 -4.75 8.47
CA LEU A 192 18.00 -3.82 8.79
C LEU A 192 17.13 -3.54 7.58
N HIS A 193 17.73 -3.46 6.38
CA HIS A 193 16.98 -3.32 5.14
C HIS A 193 16.13 -4.56 4.86
N GLY A 194 16.73 -5.76 4.86
CA GLY A 194 16.01 -7.00 4.60
C GLY A 194 14.87 -7.23 5.58
N LEU A 195 15.06 -6.90 6.86
CA LEU A 195 14.01 -6.93 7.88
C LEU A 195 12.85 -5.99 7.51
N ALA A 196 13.14 -4.73 7.19
CA ALA A 196 12.13 -3.76 6.80
C ALA A 196 11.34 -4.25 5.57
N GLU A 197 12.04 -4.62 4.49
CA GLU A 197 11.41 -5.05 3.23
C GLU A 197 10.56 -6.33 3.41
N SER A 198 10.98 -7.25 4.29
CA SER A 198 10.21 -8.46 4.59
C SER A 198 8.83 -8.18 5.20
N LEU A 199 8.65 -7.07 5.92
CA LEU A 199 7.34 -6.67 6.45
C LEU A 199 6.41 -6.19 5.33
N LEU A 200 6.96 -5.61 4.27
CA LEU A 200 6.18 -5.26 3.08
C LEU A 200 5.69 -6.52 2.37
N THR A 201 6.56 -7.54 2.25
CA THR A 201 6.16 -8.88 1.76
C THR A 201 5.01 -9.46 2.59
N VAL A 202 5.09 -9.41 3.92
CA VAL A 202 4.00 -9.89 4.81
C VAL A 202 2.68 -9.16 4.51
N SER A 203 2.71 -7.82 4.39
CA SER A 203 1.53 -7.04 3.99
C SER A 203 0.95 -7.49 2.66
N ASN A 204 1.79 -7.65 1.64
CA ASN A 204 1.36 -7.97 0.28
C ASN A 204 0.75 -9.37 0.19
N LEU A 205 1.34 -10.34 0.91
CA LEU A 205 0.78 -11.67 1.05
C LEU A 205 -0.57 -11.67 1.78
N MET A 206 -0.76 -10.86 2.83
CA MET A 206 -2.08 -10.72 3.47
C MET A 206 -3.14 -10.21 2.48
N ILE A 207 -2.80 -9.22 1.66
CA ILE A 207 -3.68 -8.69 0.62
C ILE A 207 -4.04 -9.78 -0.40
N ALA A 208 -3.03 -10.44 -0.96
CA ALA A 208 -3.20 -11.47 -1.99
C ALA A 208 -3.97 -12.69 -1.48
N ILE A 209 -3.59 -13.26 -0.34
CA ILE A 209 -4.27 -14.40 0.28
C ILE A 209 -5.72 -14.03 0.63
N GLY A 210 -5.95 -12.82 1.13
CA GLY A 210 -7.28 -12.32 1.43
C GLY A 210 -8.18 -12.22 0.19
N ALA A 211 -7.64 -11.73 -0.92
CA ALA A 211 -8.35 -11.68 -2.20
C ALA A 211 -8.64 -13.09 -2.75
N HIS A 212 -7.65 -13.99 -2.67
CA HIS A 212 -7.81 -15.38 -3.09
C HIS A 212 -8.90 -16.12 -2.28
N ARG A 213 -8.99 -15.89 -0.96
CA ARG A 213 -10.06 -16.43 -0.11
C ARG A 213 -11.45 -16.01 -0.60
N LYS A 214 -11.63 -14.74 -1.00
CA LYS A 214 -12.91 -14.25 -1.52
C LYS A 214 -13.31 -14.89 -2.85
N ILE A 215 -12.33 -15.18 -3.72
CA ILE A 215 -12.57 -15.94 -4.95
C ILE A 215 -13.06 -17.35 -4.61
N ARG A 216 -12.36 -18.06 -3.72
CA ARG A 216 -12.74 -19.42 -3.32
C ARG A 216 -14.12 -19.50 -2.65
N GLU A 217 -14.44 -18.53 -1.77
CA GLU A 217 -15.76 -18.42 -1.15
C GLU A 217 -16.87 -18.27 -2.21
N PHE A 218 -16.63 -17.44 -3.23
CA PHE A 218 -17.59 -17.23 -4.31
C PHE A 218 -17.77 -18.48 -5.18
N GLU A 219 -16.68 -19.11 -5.60
CA GLU A 219 -16.70 -20.34 -6.41
C GLU A 219 -17.41 -21.49 -5.68
N ALA A 220 -17.13 -21.69 -4.39
CA ALA A 220 -17.83 -22.68 -3.57
C ALA A 220 -19.33 -22.39 -3.44
N GLY A 221 -19.71 -21.11 -3.29
CA GLY A 221 -21.12 -20.70 -3.25
C GLY A 221 -21.88 -20.94 -4.56
N LEU A 222 -21.21 -20.88 -5.71
CA LEU A 222 -21.81 -21.24 -6.99
C LEU A 222 -22.05 -22.75 -7.11
N MET A 223 -21.09 -23.57 -6.65
CA MET A 223 -21.23 -25.03 -6.67
C MET A 223 -22.43 -25.51 -5.85
N LEU A 224 -22.67 -24.90 -4.68
CA LEU A 224 -23.81 -25.24 -3.81
C LEU A 224 -25.17 -24.83 -4.39
N LYS A 225 -25.23 -23.81 -5.27
CA LYS A 225 -26.47 -23.36 -5.91
C LYS A 225 -26.82 -24.11 -7.19
N GLY A 226 -25.85 -24.83 -7.76
CA GLY A 226 -26.02 -25.66 -8.96
C GLY A 226 -26.38 -27.11 -8.66
N GLN A 227 -26.45 -27.50 -7.38
CA GLN A 227 -27.02 -28.75 -6.88
C GLN A 227 -28.46 -28.52 -6.43
#